data_AF-A0A367WXR4-F1
#
_entry.id   AF-A0A367WXR4-F1
#
_cell.length_a   1.000
_cell.length_b   1.000
_cell.length_c   1.000
_cell.angle_alpha   90.00
_cell.angle_beta   90.00
_cell.angle_gamma   90.00
#
_symmetry.space_group_name_H-M   'P 1'
#
loop_
_entity.id
_entity.type
_entity.pdbx_description
1 polymer ?
#
loop_
_entity_poly.entity_id
_entity_poly.type
_entity_poly.pdbx_seq_one_letter_code
_entity_poly.pdbx_strand_id
1 'polypeptide(L)'
;MTFFHLDLCSRVGEIVSLFIGDRSGEDYLAAADDLANAEAFYELRRADVVTVLVNGEHLVSSEQRHEAVAATQQIVEALVEASAFRKGCCLAIVLTKEDIVVASKESARVDRDFQALLDAIKERHSSHFGRIEQFIVAASPQDSTKVKRGNGVDQLSRFWLEASILPNPIPRSMPQSSRMIDLLGSTDETIT
;
A
#
# COMPACT_ATOMS: atom_id res chain seq x y z
N MET A 1 6.36 9.10 9.02
CA MET A 1 5.40 9.02 7.90
C MET A 1 5.76 10.06 6.86
N THR A 2 5.92 9.66 5.61
CA THR A 2 6.16 10.57 4.47
C THR A 2 5.04 10.39 3.45
N PHE A 3 4.65 11.47 2.77
CA PHE A 3 3.63 11.42 1.72
C PHE A 3 4.19 11.92 0.39
N PHE A 4 3.79 11.27 -0.69
CA PHE A 4 4.15 11.60 -2.06
C PHE A 4 2.88 11.79 -2.89
N HIS A 5 2.93 12.74 -3.82
CA HIS A 5 1.86 12.99 -4.79
C HIS A 5 2.44 12.87 -6.19
N LEU A 6 1.86 12.00 -7.01
CA LEU A 6 2.27 11.80 -8.39
C LEU A 6 1.07 11.88 -9.32
N ASP A 7 1.12 12.81 -10.27
CA ASP A 7 0.15 12.86 -11.36
C ASP A 7 0.66 12.04 -12.54
N LEU A 8 -0.14 11.04 -12.94
CA LEU A 8 0.14 10.17 -14.07
C LEU A 8 -0.80 10.50 -15.22
N CYS A 9 -0.23 10.84 -16.37
CA CYS A 9 -1.00 11.05 -17.59
C CYS A 9 -1.06 9.74 -18.39
N SER A 10 -2.27 9.27 -18.64
CA SER A 10 -2.52 8.15 -19.55
C SER A 10 -2.21 8.55 -21.00
N ARG A 11 -2.07 7.56 -21.89
CA ARG A 11 -1.85 7.83 -23.33
C ARG A 11 -3.02 8.56 -23.99
N VAL A 12 -4.22 8.49 -23.40
CA VAL A 12 -5.43 9.17 -23.87
C VAL A 12 -5.62 10.56 -23.24
N GLY A 13 -4.67 11.02 -22.43
CA GLY A 13 -4.67 12.37 -21.84
C GLY A 13 -5.43 12.48 -20.51
N GLU A 14 -5.99 11.38 -19.99
CA GLU A 14 -6.58 11.35 -18.66
C GLU A 14 -5.47 11.40 -17.60
N ILE A 15 -5.61 12.30 -16.62
CA ILE A 15 -4.68 12.42 -15.50
C ILE A 15 -5.26 11.68 -14.29
N VAL A 16 -4.46 10.79 -13.72
CA VAL A 16 -4.76 10.11 -12.45
C VAL A 16 -3.75 10.55 -11.40
N SER A 17 -4.24 11.09 -10.30
CA SER A 17 -3.43 11.49 -9.16
C SER A 17 -3.27 10.34 -8.17
N LEU A 18 -2.03 9.92 -7.92
CA LEU A 18 -1.69 8.94 -6.90
C LEU A 18 -1.17 9.66 -5.65
N PHE A 19 -1.73 9.30 -4.50
CA PHE A 19 -1.24 9.71 -3.19
C PHE A 19 -0.65 8.50 -2.47
N ILE A 20 0.65 8.54 -2.19
CA ILE A 20 1.38 7.43 -1.60
C ILE A 20 1.83 7.84 -0.21
N GLY A 21 1.48 7.04 0.79
CA GLY A 21 1.99 7.15 2.14
C GLY A 21 3.06 6.08 2.40
N ASP A 22 4.16 6.49 3.02
CA ASP A 22 5.26 5.61 3.42
C ASP A 22 5.44 5.62 4.95
N ARG A 23 5.39 4.42 5.53
CA ARG A 23 5.60 4.15 6.95
C ARG A 23 6.31 2.81 7.11
N SER A 24 7.20 2.72 8.10
CA SER A 24 7.87 1.45 8.41
C SER A 24 6.88 0.43 8.99
N GLY A 25 7.16 -0.86 8.78
CA GLY A 25 6.38 -1.95 9.37
C GLY A 25 6.47 -1.99 10.91
N GLU A 26 7.61 -1.64 11.46
CA GLU A 26 7.84 -1.57 12.91
C GLU A 26 6.95 -0.52 13.58
N ASP A 27 6.77 0.65 12.93
CA ASP A 27 5.86 1.68 13.41
C ASP A 27 4.40 1.19 13.47
N TYR A 28 3.99 0.31 12.54
CA TYR A 28 2.66 -0.28 12.54
C TYR A 28 2.47 -1.30 13.66
N LEU A 29 3.47 -2.15 13.92
CA LEU A 29 3.44 -3.10 15.05
C LEU A 29 3.36 -2.35 16.38
N ALA A 30 4.26 -1.38 16.59
CA ALA A 30 4.29 -0.59 17.83
C ALA A 30 2.99 0.17 18.08
N ALA A 31 2.36 0.72 17.03
CA ALA A 31 1.11 1.44 17.15
C ALA A 31 -0.11 0.52 17.30
N ALA A 32 -0.05 -0.74 16.86
CA ALA A 32 -1.14 -1.69 17.04
C ALA A 32 -1.18 -2.27 18.46
N ASP A 33 -0.01 -2.41 19.11
CA ASP A 33 0.07 -2.79 20.52
C ASP A 33 -0.56 -1.72 21.45
N ASP A 34 -0.58 -0.46 21.03
CA ASP A 34 -1.28 0.64 21.70
C ASP A 34 -2.71 0.80 21.15
N LEU A 35 -3.57 -0.19 21.44
CA LEU A 35 -4.97 -0.28 21.00
C LEU A 35 -5.80 0.99 21.31
N ALA A 36 -5.33 1.89 22.18
CA ALA A 36 -5.97 3.15 22.52
C ALA A 36 -5.85 4.21 21.42
N ASN A 37 -4.97 4.02 20.43
CA ASN A 37 -4.65 5.06 19.44
C ASN A 37 -5.27 4.77 18.07
N ALA A 38 -6.60 4.65 18.03
CA ALA A 38 -7.35 4.49 16.79
C ALA A 38 -7.02 5.60 15.78
N GLU A 39 -6.61 6.80 16.22
CA GLU A 39 -6.20 7.93 15.37
C GLU A 39 -4.86 7.71 14.63
N ALA A 40 -4.02 6.78 15.07
CA ALA A 40 -2.66 6.60 14.55
C ALA A 40 -2.58 6.10 13.10
N PHE A 41 -3.67 5.53 12.57
CA PHE A 41 -3.75 4.88 11.25
C PHE A 41 -4.74 5.55 10.29
N TYR A 42 -4.85 6.88 10.34
CA TYR A 42 -5.78 7.63 9.48
C TYR A 42 -5.53 7.41 7.98
N GLU A 43 -4.29 7.13 7.58
CA GLU A 43 -3.91 6.83 6.21
C GLU A 43 -4.50 5.50 5.72
N LEU A 44 -4.53 4.46 6.57
CA LEU A 44 -5.03 3.13 6.22
C LEU A 44 -6.55 3.14 6.01
N ARG A 45 -7.26 4.00 6.74
CA ARG A 45 -8.71 4.22 6.57
C ARG A 45 -9.07 4.96 5.28
N ARG A 46 -8.10 5.60 4.63
CA ARG A 46 -8.30 6.34 3.37
C ARG A 46 -7.70 5.61 2.16
N ALA A 47 -6.77 4.70 2.40
CA ALA A 47 -6.08 3.96 1.35
C ALA A 47 -7.03 3.12 0.50
N ASP A 48 -6.92 3.27 -0.82
CA ASP A 48 -7.53 2.34 -1.78
C ASP A 48 -6.75 1.03 -1.83
N VAL A 49 -5.43 1.13 -1.71
CA VAL A 49 -4.51 0.00 -1.65
C VAL A 49 -3.55 0.16 -0.49
N VAL A 50 -3.37 -0.90 0.29
CA VAL A 50 -2.24 -1.03 1.21
C VAL A 50 -1.23 -2.01 0.59
N THR A 51 0.03 -1.60 0.56
CA THR A 51 1.13 -2.41 0.00
C THR A 51 2.07 -2.79 1.13
N VAL A 52 2.25 -4.10 1.35
CA VAL A 52 3.19 -4.64 2.35
C VAL A 52 4.41 -5.19 1.62
N LEU A 53 5.58 -4.63 1.92
CA LEU A 53 6.84 -5.01 1.27
C LEU A 53 7.53 -6.10 2.07
N VAL A 54 7.75 -7.25 1.44
CA VAL A 54 8.49 -8.39 1.98
C VAL A 54 9.88 -8.39 1.38
N ASN A 55 10.91 -8.34 2.23
CA ASN A 55 12.31 -8.28 1.79
C ASN A 55 12.78 -9.67 1.32
N GLY A 56 12.97 -9.86 0.02
CA GLY A 56 13.38 -11.15 -0.55
C GLY A 56 14.77 -11.60 -0.12
N GLU A 57 15.66 -10.68 0.23
CA GLU A 57 16.97 -11.00 0.81
C GLU A 57 16.82 -11.71 2.17
N HIS A 58 15.88 -11.28 3.00
CA HIS A 58 15.61 -11.92 4.29
C HIS A 58 15.02 -13.33 4.10
N LEU A 59 14.19 -13.54 3.08
CA LEU A 59 13.63 -14.88 2.77
C LEU A 59 14.68 -15.86 2.23
N VAL A 60 15.71 -15.34 1.53
CA VAL A 60 16.86 -16.15 1.12
C VAL A 60 17.69 -16.59 2.35
N SER A 61 17.85 -15.70 3.34
CA SER A 61 18.59 -15.97 4.57
C SER A 61 17.88 -17.00 5.47
N SER A 62 18.57 -18.07 5.86
CA SER A 62 18.02 -19.06 6.79
C SER A 62 17.73 -18.48 8.19
N GLU A 63 18.48 -17.46 8.60
CA GLU A 63 18.36 -16.84 9.92
C GLU A 63 17.15 -15.89 9.97
N GLN A 64 16.97 -15.08 8.93
CA GLN A 64 15.95 -14.01 8.90
C GLN A 64 14.63 -14.44 8.26
N ARG A 65 14.59 -15.57 7.55
CA ARG A 65 13.40 -16.05 6.84
C ARG A 65 12.18 -16.16 7.75
N HIS A 66 12.34 -16.81 8.90
CA HIS A 66 11.21 -17.04 9.81
C HIS A 66 10.68 -15.73 10.39
N GLU A 67 11.59 -14.81 10.72
CA GLU A 67 11.24 -13.47 11.19
C GLU A 67 10.51 -12.67 10.12
N ALA A 68 11.00 -12.64 8.87
CA ALA A 68 10.37 -11.90 7.78
C ALA A 68 8.95 -12.39 7.48
N VAL A 69 8.73 -13.71 7.49
CA VAL A 69 7.40 -14.30 7.33
C VAL A 69 6.49 -13.95 8.52
N ALA A 70 6.98 -14.16 9.75
CA ALA A 70 6.21 -13.90 10.96
C ALA A 70 5.83 -12.42 11.10
N ALA A 71 6.78 -11.51 10.91
CA ALA A 71 6.56 -10.06 10.98
C ALA A 71 5.51 -9.60 9.97
N THR A 72 5.55 -10.13 8.74
CA THR A 72 4.54 -9.78 7.72
C THR A 72 3.14 -10.22 8.14
N GLN A 73 3.00 -11.45 8.66
CA GLN A 73 1.71 -11.95 9.16
C GLN A 73 1.22 -11.14 10.36
N GLN A 74 2.11 -10.83 11.31
CA GLN A 74 1.79 -10.05 12.51
C GLN A 74 1.33 -8.64 12.16
N ILE A 75 2.00 -7.95 11.21
CA ILE A 75 1.58 -6.62 10.77
C ILE A 75 0.16 -6.68 10.18
N VAL A 76 -0.11 -7.63 9.29
CA VAL A 76 -1.43 -7.73 8.66
C VAL A 76 -2.51 -8.07 9.69
N GLU A 77 -2.24 -9.05 10.57
CA GLU A 77 -3.15 -9.42 11.66
C GLU A 77 -3.48 -8.23 12.55
N ALA A 78 -2.45 -7.56 13.09
CA ALA A 78 -2.61 -6.48 14.05
C ALA A 78 -3.39 -5.30 13.44
N LEU A 79 -3.17 -4.99 12.16
CA LEU A 79 -3.92 -3.95 11.45
C LEU A 79 -5.37 -4.36 11.15
N VAL A 80 -5.65 -5.65 10.92
CA VAL A 80 -7.02 -6.16 10.78
C VAL A 80 -7.74 -6.11 12.14
N GLU A 81 -7.11 -6.59 13.20
CA GLU A 81 -7.67 -6.59 14.57
C GLU A 81 -7.96 -5.17 15.06
N ALA A 82 -7.06 -4.22 14.77
CA ALA A 82 -7.25 -2.80 15.06
C ALA A 82 -8.33 -2.12 14.17
N SER A 83 -8.93 -2.85 13.23
CA SER A 83 -9.87 -2.31 12.24
C SER A 83 -9.30 -1.07 11.50
N ALA A 84 -8.00 -1.08 11.23
CA ALA A 84 -7.28 0.04 10.66
C ALA A 84 -7.58 0.22 9.16
N PHE A 85 -7.86 -0.89 8.47
CA PHE A 85 -8.15 -0.90 7.04
C PHE A 85 -9.53 -0.32 6.72
N ARG A 86 -9.60 0.45 5.63
CA ARG A 86 -10.89 0.75 5.01
C ARG A 86 -11.54 -0.54 4.52
N LYS A 87 -12.83 -0.72 4.80
CA LYS A 87 -13.61 -1.85 4.26
C LYS A 87 -13.48 -1.93 2.74
N GLY A 88 -13.11 -3.10 2.23
CA GLY A 88 -12.97 -3.34 0.80
C GLY A 88 -11.74 -2.70 0.15
N CYS A 89 -10.78 -2.20 0.93
CA CYS A 89 -9.48 -1.83 0.36
C CYS A 89 -8.79 -3.05 -0.25
N CYS A 90 -7.87 -2.81 -1.18
CA CYS A 90 -7.05 -3.85 -1.76
C CYS A 90 -5.75 -4.00 -0.95
N LEU A 91 -5.25 -5.24 -0.86
CA LEU A 91 -3.97 -5.56 -0.23
C LEU A 91 -3.00 -6.10 -1.29
N ALA A 92 -1.86 -5.45 -1.45
CA ALA A 92 -0.75 -5.93 -2.25
C ALA A 92 0.36 -6.47 -1.33
N ILE A 93 0.70 -7.75 -1.45
CA ILE A 93 1.86 -8.34 -0.78
C ILE A 93 2.99 -8.42 -1.80
N VAL A 94 4.12 -7.75 -1.54
CA VAL A 94 5.14 -7.52 -2.57
C VAL A 94 6.48 -8.09 -2.15
N LEU A 95 6.95 -9.13 -2.85
CA LEU A 95 8.31 -9.63 -2.73
C LEU A 95 9.27 -8.67 -3.42
N THR A 96 10.16 -8.06 -2.65
CA THR A 96 11.17 -7.10 -3.15
C THR A 96 12.54 -7.76 -3.31
N LYS A 97 13.44 -7.10 -4.06
CA LYS A 97 14.81 -7.58 -4.33
C LYS A 97 14.84 -8.93 -5.06
N GLU A 98 13.97 -9.08 -6.05
CA GLU A 98 13.91 -10.28 -6.89
C GLU A 98 15.27 -10.64 -7.53
N ASP A 99 16.11 -9.66 -7.83
CA ASP A 99 17.48 -9.88 -8.32
C ASP A 99 18.31 -10.76 -7.37
N ILE A 100 18.19 -10.54 -6.07
CA ILE A 100 18.85 -11.35 -5.04
C ILE A 100 18.23 -12.75 -4.97
N VAL A 101 16.90 -12.84 -5.05
CA VAL A 101 16.18 -14.13 -4.99
C VAL A 101 16.57 -15.01 -6.18
N VAL A 102 16.53 -14.48 -7.39
CA VAL A 102 16.87 -15.20 -8.64
C VAL A 102 18.36 -15.55 -8.71
N ALA A 103 19.23 -14.78 -8.05
CA ALA A 103 20.64 -15.11 -7.92
C ALA A 103 20.91 -16.23 -6.90
N SER A 104 19.99 -16.48 -5.98
CA SER A 104 20.14 -17.46 -4.90
C SER A 104 19.84 -18.90 -5.33
N LYS A 105 20.52 -19.86 -4.69
CA LYS A 105 20.19 -21.29 -4.78
C LYS A 105 18.85 -21.62 -4.13
N GLU A 106 18.38 -20.75 -3.25
CA GLU A 106 17.15 -20.92 -2.47
C GLU A 106 15.90 -20.33 -3.15
N SER A 107 16.02 -19.85 -4.40
CA SER A 107 14.92 -19.20 -5.14
C SER A 107 13.60 -19.98 -5.07
N ALA A 108 13.62 -21.28 -5.40
CA ALA A 108 12.42 -22.12 -5.35
C ALA A 108 11.84 -22.29 -3.93
N ARG A 109 12.65 -22.15 -2.88
CA ARG A 109 12.18 -22.16 -1.48
C ARG A 109 11.51 -20.84 -1.14
N VAL A 110 12.13 -19.72 -1.53
CA VAL A 110 11.56 -18.37 -1.36
C VAL A 110 10.20 -18.27 -2.02
N ASP A 111 10.05 -18.78 -3.26
CA ASP A 111 8.77 -18.80 -3.96
C ASP A 111 7.69 -19.57 -3.17
N ARG A 112 8.03 -20.74 -2.63
CA ARG A 112 7.11 -21.53 -1.79
C ARG A 112 6.74 -20.81 -0.50
N ASP A 113 7.71 -20.20 0.17
CA ASP A 113 7.48 -19.48 1.43
C ASP A 113 6.61 -18.25 1.22
N PHE A 114 6.88 -17.51 0.15
CA PHE A 114 6.11 -16.33 -0.21
C PHE A 114 4.69 -16.69 -0.63
N GLN A 115 4.52 -17.78 -1.39
CA GLN A 115 3.18 -18.29 -1.72
C GLN A 115 2.42 -18.75 -0.48
N ALA A 116 3.07 -19.51 0.42
CA ALA A 116 2.45 -19.95 1.67
C ALA A 116 2.05 -18.77 2.58
N LEU A 117 2.87 -17.70 2.61
CA LEU A 117 2.54 -16.46 3.30
C LEU A 117 1.28 -15.81 2.72
N LEU A 118 1.18 -15.71 1.38
CA LEU A 118 -0.02 -15.17 0.73
C LEU A 118 -1.26 -16.01 1.05
N ASP A 119 -1.14 -17.33 0.95
CA ASP A 119 -2.25 -18.25 1.17
C ASP A 119 -2.78 -18.13 2.61
N ALA A 120 -1.88 -18.06 3.59
CA ALA A 120 -2.25 -17.85 5.00
C ALA A 120 -2.96 -16.50 5.22
N ILE A 121 -2.49 -15.41 4.61
CA ILE A 121 -3.14 -14.10 4.69
C ILE A 121 -4.52 -14.13 4.06
N LYS A 122 -4.67 -14.77 2.90
CA LYS A 122 -5.96 -14.90 2.21
C LYS A 122 -6.95 -15.73 3.01
N GLU A 123 -6.53 -16.86 3.54
CA GLU A 123 -7.37 -17.76 4.34
C GLU A 123 -7.95 -17.02 5.55
N ARG A 124 -7.12 -16.24 6.24
CA ARG A 124 -7.54 -15.55 7.48
C ARG A 124 -8.28 -14.24 7.24
N HIS A 125 -7.91 -13.47 6.21
CA HIS A 125 -8.34 -12.07 6.12
C HIS A 125 -9.08 -11.70 4.83
N SER A 126 -9.32 -12.63 3.90
CA SER A 126 -10.00 -12.33 2.62
C SER A 126 -11.34 -11.59 2.77
N SER A 127 -12.08 -11.79 3.86
CA SER A 127 -13.35 -11.10 4.13
C SER A 127 -13.21 -9.60 4.39
N HIS A 128 -12.02 -9.10 4.74
CA HIS A 128 -11.77 -7.68 5.05
C HIS A 128 -11.39 -6.86 3.80
N PHE A 129 -10.83 -7.53 2.79
CA PHE A 129 -10.24 -6.89 1.62
C PHE A 129 -11.10 -7.14 0.37
N GLY A 130 -11.11 -6.19 -0.55
CA GLY A 130 -11.75 -6.37 -1.86
C GLY A 130 -10.95 -7.33 -2.76
N ARG A 131 -9.62 -7.18 -2.75
CA ARG A 131 -8.65 -8.02 -3.46
C ARG A 131 -7.41 -8.19 -2.60
N ILE A 132 -6.81 -9.38 -2.64
CA ILE A 132 -5.48 -9.65 -2.08
C ILE A 132 -4.63 -10.25 -3.20
N GLU A 133 -3.59 -9.54 -3.60
CA GLU A 133 -2.72 -9.92 -4.71
C GLU A 133 -1.25 -9.87 -4.32
N GLN A 134 -0.46 -10.72 -4.98
CA GLN A 134 0.98 -10.74 -4.80
C GLN A 134 1.70 -10.16 -6.00
N PHE A 135 2.84 -9.51 -5.75
CA PHE A 135 3.72 -8.98 -6.77
C PHE A 135 5.17 -9.33 -6.43
N ILE A 136 5.98 -9.55 -7.47
CA ILE A 136 7.42 -9.75 -7.33
C ILE A 136 8.11 -8.62 -8.07
N VAL A 137 9.01 -7.90 -7.39
CA VAL A 137 9.61 -6.69 -7.93
C VAL A 137 11.12 -6.61 -7.70
N ALA A 138 11.80 -5.98 -8.67
CA ALA A 138 13.14 -5.45 -8.54
C ALA A 138 13.13 -3.97 -8.98
N ALA A 139 12.77 -3.08 -8.05
CA ALA A 139 12.68 -1.65 -8.35
C ALA A 139 14.07 -1.05 -8.69
N SER A 140 15.09 -1.37 -7.90
CA SER A 140 16.47 -0.94 -8.10
C SER A 140 17.43 -2.09 -7.79
N PRO A 141 17.54 -3.08 -8.69
CA PRO A 141 18.40 -4.24 -8.48
C PRO A 141 19.88 -3.80 -8.39
N GLN A 142 20.65 -4.52 -7.58
CA GLN A 142 22.10 -4.34 -7.50
C GLN A 142 22.78 -4.88 -8.76
N ASP A 143 22.28 -6.01 -9.26
CA ASP A 143 22.71 -6.64 -10.49
C ASP A 143 21.53 -6.73 -11.46
N SER A 144 21.66 -6.11 -12.64
CA SER A 144 20.64 -6.11 -13.68
C SER A 144 20.84 -7.19 -14.76
N THR A 145 21.76 -8.14 -14.56
CA THR A 145 22.05 -9.20 -15.55
C THR A 145 20.90 -10.19 -15.73
N LYS A 146 20.25 -10.59 -14.62
CA LYS A 146 19.14 -11.56 -14.63
C LYS A 146 17.77 -10.91 -14.54
N VAL A 147 17.67 -9.76 -13.86
CA VAL A 147 16.41 -9.07 -13.62
C VAL A 147 16.58 -7.61 -14.01
N LYS A 148 15.69 -7.10 -14.87
CA LYS A 148 15.75 -5.70 -15.31
C LYS A 148 15.45 -4.74 -14.16
N ARG A 149 16.06 -3.55 -14.19
CA ARG A 149 15.65 -2.45 -13.32
C ARG A 149 14.16 -2.12 -13.52
N GLY A 150 13.43 -1.99 -12.42
CA GLY A 150 11.99 -1.74 -12.44
C GLY A 150 11.14 -2.97 -12.76
N ASN A 151 11.68 -4.19 -12.67
CA ASN A 151 10.88 -5.40 -12.91
C ASN A 151 9.69 -5.45 -11.95
N GLY A 152 8.50 -5.79 -12.48
CA GLY A 152 7.25 -5.93 -11.73
C GLY A 152 6.61 -4.62 -11.25
N VAL A 153 7.35 -3.49 -11.24
CA VAL A 153 6.83 -2.19 -10.80
C VAL A 153 5.69 -1.69 -11.69
N ASP A 154 5.74 -2.00 -12.98
CA ASP A 154 4.67 -1.70 -13.94
C ASP A 154 3.37 -2.46 -13.63
N GLN A 155 3.46 -3.69 -13.12
CA GLN A 155 2.28 -4.47 -12.72
C GLN A 155 1.70 -3.97 -11.40
N LEU A 156 2.57 -3.70 -10.42
CA LEU A 156 2.17 -3.15 -9.12
C LEU A 156 1.51 -1.77 -9.28
N SER A 157 2.07 -0.89 -10.11
CA SER A 157 1.48 0.43 -10.36
C SER A 157 0.13 0.37 -11.06
N ARG A 158 -0.07 -0.57 -12.00
CA ARG A 158 -1.41 -0.80 -12.59
C ARG A 158 -2.42 -1.23 -11.55
N PHE A 159 -2.04 -2.10 -10.62
CA PHE A 159 -2.92 -2.52 -9.53
C PHE A 159 -3.36 -1.34 -8.65
N TRP A 160 -2.44 -0.42 -8.32
CA TRP A 160 -2.78 0.81 -7.61
C TRP A 160 -3.80 1.66 -8.37
N LEU A 161 -3.60 1.81 -9.68
CA LEU A 161 -4.48 2.60 -10.53
C LEU A 161 -5.88 1.99 -10.68
N GLU A 162 -5.98 0.66 -10.83
CA GLU A 162 -7.26 -0.04 -10.95
C GLU A 162 -8.09 0.01 -9.67
N ALA A 163 -7.44 -0.10 -8.50
CA ALA A 163 -8.13 -0.08 -7.22
C ALA A 163 -8.77 1.29 -6.91
N SER A 164 -8.20 2.38 -7.44
CA SER A 164 -8.73 3.74 -7.27
C SER A 164 -10.11 3.95 -7.92
N ILE A 165 -10.52 3.06 -8.83
CA ILE A 165 -11.75 3.16 -9.61
C ILE A 165 -12.95 2.55 -8.84
N LEU A 166 -12.72 1.81 -7.76
CA LEU A 166 -13.81 1.20 -6.98
C LEU A 166 -14.63 2.30 -6.26
N PRO A 167 -15.96 2.35 -6.46
CA PRO A 167 -16.78 3.45 -5.96
C PRO A 167 -16.74 3.51 -4.43
N ASN A 168 -16.28 4.65 -3.92
CA ASN A 168 -16.24 4.95 -2.50
C ASN A 168 -17.66 5.28 -2.02
N PRO A 169 -18.27 4.51 -1.10
CA PRO A 169 -19.61 4.83 -0.60
C PRO A 169 -19.60 5.91 0.48
N ILE A 170 -18.45 6.53 0.80
CA ILE A 170 -18.42 7.64 1.75
C ILE A 170 -18.94 8.89 1.03
N PRO A 171 -20.17 9.37 1.30
CA PRO A 171 -20.58 10.68 0.81
C PRO A 171 -19.56 11.69 1.35
N ARG A 172 -18.89 12.38 0.43
CA ARG A 172 -18.12 13.57 0.78
C ARG A 172 -19.12 14.58 1.32
N SER A 173 -19.30 14.63 2.63
CA SER A 173 -19.82 15.83 3.28
C SER A 173 -18.77 16.90 3.02
N MET A 174 -18.95 17.65 1.93
CA MET A 174 -18.25 18.92 1.75
C MET A 174 -18.54 19.73 3.00
N PRO A 175 -17.55 20.08 3.85
CA PRO A 175 -17.81 21.14 4.79
C PRO A 175 -18.24 22.35 3.95
N GLN A 176 -19.45 22.85 4.20
CA GLN A 176 -19.89 24.13 3.67
C GLN A 176 -19.06 25.23 4.34
N SER A 177 -17.75 25.28 4.07
CA SER A 177 -17.00 26.50 4.27
C SER A 177 -17.24 27.34 3.02
N SER A 178 -18.04 28.39 3.16
CA SER A 178 -18.10 29.46 2.16
C SER A 178 -16.66 29.84 1.81
N ARG A 179 -16.31 29.84 0.52
CA ARG A 179 -14.96 30.20 0.12
C ARG A 179 -14.77 31.66 0.51
N MET A 180 -13.63 32.00 1.12
CA MET A 180 -13.32 33.38 1.52
C MET A 180 -13.32 34.37 0.33
N ILE A 181 -13.23 33.84 -0.90
CA ILE A 181 -13.37 34.61 -2.15
C ILE A 181 -14.82 35.07 -2.41
N ASP A 182 -15.83 34.34 -1.92
CA ASP A 182 -17.24 34.71 -2.06
C ASP A 182 -17.61 35.90 -1.16
N LEU A 183 -16.81 36.15 -0.11
CA LEU A 183 -16.95 37.32 0.78
C LEU A 183 -16.38 38.63 0.20
N LEU A 184 -15.62 38.55 -0.90
CA LEU A 184 -15.01 39.73 -1.54
C LEU A 184 -15.87 40.31 -2.67
N GLY A 185 -16.99 39.68 -3.01
CA GLY A 185 -17.90 40.11 -4.08
C GLY A 185 -19.10 40.96 -3.61
N SER A 186 -19.30 41.15 -2.31
CA SER A 186 -20.46 41.85 -1.75
C SER A 186 -20.13 43.26 -1.25
N THR A 187 -19.39 44.02 -2.05
CA THR A 187 -19.28 45.47 -1.89
C THR A 187 -19.31 46.09 -3.27
N ASP A 188 -20.51 46.32 -3.80
CA ASP A 188 -20.77 47.62 -4.41
C ASP A 188 -22.26 47.98 -4.43
N GLU A 189 -22.49 49.29 -4.42
CA GLU A 189 -23.73 50.03 -4.69
C GLU A 189 -24.78 50.15 -3.57
N THR A 190 -24.65 51.20 -2.76
CA THR A 190 -25.63 52.30 -2.74
C THR A 190 -25.13 53.49 -1.91
N ILE A 191 -24.70 54.57 -2.57
CA ILE A 191 -24.77 55.91 -1.99
C ILE A 191 -25.53 56.78 -2.99
N THR A 192 -26.75 57.12 -2.58
CA THR A 192 -27.63 58.17 -3.11
C THR A 192 -26.99 59.54 -3.17
#